data_AF-A0A349R3T8-F1
#
_entry.id   AF-A0A349R3T8-F1
#
_cell.length_a   1.000
_cell.length_b   1.000
_cell.length_c   1.000
_cell.angle_alpha   90.00
_cell.angle_beta   90.00
_cell.angle_gamma   90.00
#
_symmetry.space_group_name_H-M   'P 1'
#
loop_
_entity.id
_entity.type
_entity.pdbx_description
1 polymer ?
#
loop_
_entity_poly.entity_id
_entity_poly.type
_entity_poly.pdbx_seq_one_letter_code
_entity_poly.pdbx_strand_id
1 'polypeptide(L)' 'MKLLKDRILHDGKSLAGGILKVDNFINHQMDPVLMKSIAVEFVRRFADLPINKIITIEASGIAPA' A
#
# COMPACT_ATOMS: atom_id res chain seq x y z
N MET A 1 -7.98 -2.88 -5.15
CA MET A 1 -7.53 -2.21 -6.39
C MET A 1 -8.64 -1.31 -6.94
N LYS A 2 -8.36 -0.42 -7.91
CA LYS A 2 -9.16 0.81 -8.16
C LYS A 2 -9.12 1.79 -6.98
N LEU A 3 -9.52 1.38 -5.78
CA LEU A 3 -9.41 2.19 -4.54
C LEU A 3 -8.02 2.86 -4.37
N LEU A 4 -6.93 2.10 -4.51
CA LEU A 4 -5.57 2.66 -4.42
C LEU A 4 -5.27 3.65 -5.56
N LYS A 5 -5.74 3.38 -6.78
CA LYS A 5 -5.54 4.29 -7.93
C LYS A 5 -6.31 5.58 -7.72
N ASP A 6 -7.57 5.48 -7.29
CA ASP A 6 -8.42 6.61 -6.97
C ASP A 6 -7.79 7.44 -5.84
N ARG A 7 -7.23 6.78 -4.81
CA ARG A 7 -6.51 7.47 -3.72
C ARG A 7 -5.27 8.21 -4.20
N ILE A 8 -4.48 7.60 -5.09
CA ILE A 8 -3.32 8.25 -5.71
C ILE A 8 -3.74 9.47 -6.54
N LEU A 9 -4.82 9.35 -7.33
CA LEU A 9 -5.31 10.44 -8.17
C LEU A 9 -5.89 11.60 -7.34
N HIS A 10 -6.52 11.30 -6.20
CA HIS A 10 -7.16 12.29 -5.33
C HIS A 10 -6.16 12.98 -4.39
N ASP A 11 -5.30 12.21 -3.72
CA ASP A 11 -4.47 12.70 -2.62
C ASP A 11 -2.96 12.67 -2.91
N GLY A 12 -2.55 12.03 -3.99
CA GLY A 12 -1.15 11.95 -4.41
C GLY A 12 -0.66 13.27 -4.98
N LYS A 13 0.58 13.64 -4.68
CA LYS A 13 1.24 14.83 -5.24
C LYS A 13 2.39 14.41 -6.13
N SER A 14 2.35 14.82 -7.40
CA SER A 14 3.48 14.65 -8.32
C SER A 14 4.50 15.76 -8.07
N LEU A 15 5.73 15.37 -7.75
CA LEU A 15 6.86 16.26 -7.57
C LEU A 15 7.85 16.07 -8.72
N ALA A 16 8.73 17.06 -8.89
CA ALA A 16 9.81 17.00 -9.87
C ALA A 16 10.68 15.73 -9.70
N GLY A 17 11.28 15.27 -10.80
CA GLY A 17 12.07 14.04 -10.82
C GLY A 17 11.24 12.75 -10.80
N GLY A 18 9.92 12.84 -11.05
CA GLY A 18 9.05 11.66 -11.13
C GLY A 18 8.64 11.10 -9.77
N ILE A 19 8.77 11.89 -8.70
CA ILE A 19 8.45 11.46 -7.34
C ILE A 19 6.94 11.60 -7.10
N LEU A 20 6.30 10.51 -6.67
CA LEU A 20 4.91 10.53 -6.19
C LEU A 20 4.88 10.56 -4.66
N LYS A 21 4.48 11.70 -4.10
CA LYS A 21 4.32 11.89 -2.66
C LYS A 21 2.93 11.42 -2.22
N VAL A 22 2.89 10.47 -1.29
CA VAL A 22 1.66 9.78 -0.79
C VAL A 22 1.57 9.77 0.73
N ASP A 23 2.17 10.77 1.36
CA ASP A 23 2.35 10.86 2.81
C ASP A 23 1.04 10.81 3.59
N ASN A 24 -0.07 11.23 3.00
CA ASN A 24 -1.35 11.35 3.69
C ASN A 24 -2.09 10.00 3.85
N PHE A 25 -1.60 8.92 3.23
CA PHE A 25 -2.31 7.63 3.24
C PHE A 25 -1.43 6.36 3.21
N ILE A 26 -0.13 6.46 2.91
CA ILE A 26 0.80 5.31 2.99
C ILE A 26 1.97 5.59 3.95
N ASN A 27 2.76 6.63 3.69
CA ASN A 27 4.10 6.74 4.28
C ASN A 27 4.10 7.33 5.70
N HIS A 28 3.74 8.61 5.86
CA HIS A 28 3.81 9.31 7.15
C HIS A 28 2.51 9.23 7.93
N GLN A 29 1.39 9.37 7.23
CA GLN A 29 0.04 9.06 7.69
C GLN A 29 -0.45 7.87 6.89
N MET A 30 -1.23 7.03 7.56
CA MET A 30 -1.70 5.77 7.01
C MET A 30 -3.22 5.74 7.05
N ASP A 31 -3.81 5.26 5.96
CA ASP A 31 -5.22 4.91 5.93
C ASP A 31 -5.37 3.39 6.23
N PRO A 32 -5.86 3.00 7.43
CA PRO A 32 -5.96 1.60 7.82
C PRO A 32 -6.92 0.80 6.94
N VAL A 33 -7.96 1.44 6.39
CA VAL A 33 -8.94 0.79 5.53
C VAL A 33 -8.32 0.48 4.17
N LEU A 34 -7.50 1.40 3.64
CA LEU A 34 -6.71 1.17 2.44
C LEU A 34 -5.69 0.05 2.66
N MET A 35 -4.93 0.05 3.77
CA MET A 35 -3.94 -0.99 4.09
C MET A 35 -4.59 -2.37 4.17
N LYS A 36 -5.71 -2.50 4.88
CA LYS A 36 -6.47 -3.75 4.93
C LYS A 36 -6.92 -4.21 3.54
N SER A 37 -7.39 -3.29 2.70
CA SER A 37 -7.81 -3.60 1.34
C SER A 37 -6.64 -4.07 0.45
N ILE A 38 -5.42 -3.55 0.69
CA ILE A 38 -4.20 -4.00 0.04
C ILE A 38 -3.83 -5.42 0.52
N ALA A 39 -3.87 -5.66 1.84
CA ALA A 39 -3.57 -6.98 2.41
C ALA A 39 -4.54 -8.07 1.92
N VAL A 40 -5.84 -7.77 1.84
CA VAL A 40 -6.85 -8.69 1.26
C VAL A 40 -6.52 -9.03 -0.20
N GLU A 41 -6.06 -8.05 -0.98
CA GLU A 41 -5.64 -8.30 -2.36
C GLU A 41 -4.35 -9.13 -2.44
N PHE A 42 -3.40 -8.96 -1.50
CA PHE A 42 -2.24 -9.86 -1.40
C PHE A 42 -2.68 -11.29 -1.08
N VAL A 43 -3.47 -11.50 -0.03
CA VAL A 43 -4.00 -12.83 0.32
C VAL A 43 -4.68 -13.47 -0.88
N ARG A 44 -5.53 -12.72 -1.62
CA ARG A 44 -6.20 -13.23 -2.82
C ARG A 44 -5.23 -13.67 -3.91
N ARG A 45 -4.13 -12.94 -4.14
CA ARG A 45 -3.14 -13.25 -5.19
C ARG A 45 -2.23 -14.40 -4.84
N PHE A 46 -1.96 -14.60 -3.55
CA PHE A 46 -1.06 -15.64 -3.05
C PHE A 46 -1.82 -16.83 -2.43
N ALA A 47 -3.15 -16.88 -2.57
CA ALA A 47 -4.02 -17.88 -1.92
C ALA A 47 -3.66 -19.33 -2.27
N ASP A 48 -3.20 -19.58 -3.50
CA ASP A 48 -2.86 -20.92 -4.00
C ASP A 48 -1.40 -21.32 -3.70
N LEU A 49 -0.66 -20.49 -2.97
CA LEU A 49 0.74 -20.72 -2.65
C LEU A 49 0.90 -21.06 -1.15
N PRO A 50 1.80 -22.01 -0.80
CA PRO A 50 2.03 -22.40 0.59
C PRO A 50 2.92 -21.38 1.32
N ILE A 51 2.47 -20.13 1.41
CA ILE A 51 3.20 -19.05 2.09
C ILE A 51 3.15 -19.28 3.60
N ASN A 52 4.33 -19.34 4.23
CA ASN A 52 4.46 -19.48 5.69
C ASN A 52 5.16 -18.29 6.37
N LYS A 53 5.57 -17.29 5.58
CA LYS A 53 6.30 -16.13 6.07
C LYS A 53 6.12 -14.94 5.12
N ILE A 54 5.94 -13.76 5.69
CA ILE A 54 5.99 -12.47 5.00
C ILE A 54 7.24 -11.74 5.50
N ILE A 55 8.03 -11.20 4.56
CA ILE A 55 9.23 -10.41 4.87
C ILE A 55 9.00 -9.01 4.31
N THR A 56 9.19 -8.01 5.15
CA THR A 56 9.08 -6.59 4.81
C THR A 56 10.25 -5.82 5.43
N ILE A 57 10.32 -4.52 5.17
CA ILE A 57 11.32 -3.62 5.76
C ILE A 57 10.64 -2.40 6.39
N GLU A 58 11.23 -1.91 7.47
CA GLU A 58 10.76 -0.73 8.16
C GLU A 58 10.97 0.56 7.35
N ALA A 59 10.14 1.61 7.53
CA ALA A 59 8.96 1.66 8.41
C ALA A 59 7.63 1.47 7.65
N SER A 60 7.48 2.09 6.47
CA SER A 60 6.21 2.13 5.74
C SER A 60 5.77 0.78 5.18
N GLY A 61 6.70 -0.17 5.04
CA GLY A 61 6.39 -1.54 4.64
C GLY A 61 5.72 -2.39 5.74
N ILE A 62 5.70 -1.93 6.99
CA ILE A 62 5.18 -2.72 8.13
C ILE A 62 3.66 -2.93 8.04
N ALA A 63 2.91 -1.89 7.66
CA ALA A 63 1.46 -1.97 7.68
C ALA A 63 0.78 -2.73 6.51
N PRO A 64 1.29 -2.68 5.27
CA PRO A 64 0.70 -3.46 4.18
C PRO A 64 1.18 -4.92 4.12
N ALA A 65 2.23 -5.28 4.87
CA ALA A 65 2.79 -6.63 4.93
C ALA A 65 2.03 -7.52 5.92
#